data_AF-A0A421GIY5-F1
#
_entry.id   AF-A0A421GIY5-F1
#
_cell.length_a   1.000
_cell.length_b   1.000
_cell.length_c   1.000
_cell.angle_alpha   90.00
_cell.angle_beta   90.00
_cell.angle_gamma   90.00
#
_symmetry.space_group_name_H-M   'P 1'
#
loop_
_entity.id
_entity.type
_entity.pdbx_description
1 polymer ?
#
loop_
_entity_poly.entity_id
_entity_poly.type
_entity_poly.pdbx_seq_one_letter_code
_entity_poly.pdbx_strand_id
1 'polypeptide(L)'
;MGATEPTPGEYKNIFVLRDAGLRLSTILEATNCAIGVCHKVINLQDTPTKPSRRGKLRKVTERDKRSIIQRLRHDVSWLKFKKVRAGSELLPRHQTARKK
;
A
#
# COMPACT_ATOMS: atom_id res chain seq x y z
N MET A 1 -18.94 10.84 20.68
CA MET A 1 -19.21 9.46 20.20
C MET A 1 -18.72 9.36 18.77
N GLY A 2 -17.75 8.49 18.50
CA GLY A 2 -17.13 8.36 17.18
C GLY A 2 -18.07 7.68 16.19
N ALA A 3 -17.89 7.98 14.89
CA ALA A 3 -18.56 7.24 13.83
C ALA A 3 -18.04 5.80 13.83
N THR A 4 -18.85 4.87 14.31
CA THR A 4 -18.58 3.44 14.15
C THR A 4 -18.72 3.13 12.67
N GLU A 5 -17.59 2.98 11.99
CA GLU A 5 -17.60 2.46 10.61
C GLU A 5 -18.24 1.06 10.67
N PRO A 6 -19.17 0.75 9.75
CA PRO A 6 -19.85 -0.54 9.70
C PRO A 6 -18.84 -1.67 9.67
N THR A 7 -19.14 -2.76 10.36
CA THR A 7 -18.32 -3.96 10.30
C THR A 7 -18.41 -4.59 8.91
N PRO A 8 -17.36 -5.31 8.44
CA PRO A 8 -17.39 -6.02 7.15
C PRO A 8 -18.59 -6.96 6.96
N GLY A 9 -19.19 -7.46 8.05
CA GLY A 9 -20.39 -8.30 8.03
C GLY A 9 -21.66 -7.51 7.70
N GLU A 10 -21.83 -6.32 8.27
CA GLU A 10 -22.98 -5.45 8.03
C GLU A 10 -23.01 -4.96 6.58
N TYR A 11 -21.85 -4.68 5.97
CA TYR A 11 -21.74 -4.33 4.55
C TYR A 11 -22.27 -5.43 3.63
N LYS A 12 -21.96 -6.71 3.93
CA LYS A 12 -22.42 -7.85 3.13
C LYS A 12 -23.94 -8.01 3.22
N ASN A 13 -24.51 -7.85 4.41
CA ASN A 13 -25.95 -7.96 4.61
C ASN A 13 -26.71 -6.87 3.84
N ILE A 14 -26.26 -5.61 3.90
CA ILE A 14 -26.85 -4.51 3.11
C ILE A 14 -26.82 -4.83 1.61
N PHE A 15 -25.71 -5.39 1.13
CA PHE A 15 -25.56 -5.72 -0.29
C PHE A 15 -26.50 -6.84 -0.73
N VAL A 16 -26.59 -7.94 0.02
CA VAL A 16 -27.51 -9.06 -0.27
C VAL A 16 -28.96 -8.60 -0.28
N LEU A 17 -29.35 -7.76 0.68
CA LEU A 17 -30.72 -7.25 0.75
C LEU A 17 -31.05 -6.29 -0.41
N ARG A 18 -30.07 -5.48 -0.85
CA ARG A 18 -30.25 -4.60 -2.00
C ARG A 18 -30.38 -5.36 -3.32
N ASP A 19 -29.57 -6.41 -3.50
CA ASP A 19 -29.63 -7.30 -4.66
C ASP A 19 -30.97 -8.06 -4.72
N ALA A 20 -31.52 -8.44 -3.57
CA ALA A 20 -32.86 -9.01 -3.45
C ALA A 20 -34.01 -8.01 -3.74
N GLY A 21 -33.71 -6.76 -4.11
CA GLY A 21 -34.69 -5.76 -4.52
C GLY A 21 -35.45 -5.11 -3.35
N LEU A 22 -34.97 -5.25 -2.11
CA LEU A 22 -35.61 -4.65 -0.95
C LEU A 22 -35.49 -3.11 -0.96
N ARG A 23 -36.51 -2.46 -0.41
CA ARG A 23 -36.53 -1.01 -0.24
C ARG A 23 -35.57 -0.60 0.87
N LEU A 24 -35.02 0.61 0.76
CA LEU A 24 -34.10 1.19 1.73
C LEU A 24 -34.64 1.19 3.16
N SER A 25 -35.94 1.45 3.35
CA SER A 25 -36.59 1.42 4.66
C SER A 25 -36.50 0.05 5.32
N THR A 26 -36.76 -1.01 4.56
CA THR A 26 -36.70 -2.41 5.05
C THR A 26 -35.27 -2.83 5.34
N ILE A 27 -34.30 -2.39 4.52
CA ILE A 27 -32.88 -2.65 4.77
C ILE A 27 -32.44 -1.99 6.07
N LEU A 28 -32.87 -0.75 6.32
CA LEU A 28 -32.53 0.00 7.53
C LEU A 28 -33.01 -0.71 8.80
N GLU A 29 -34.25 -1.19 8.77
CA GLU A 29 -34.86 -1.94 9.87
C GLU A 29 -34.15 -3.28 10.10
N ALA A 30 -33.82 -4.00 9.02
CA ALA A 30 -33.19 -5.32 9.11
C ALA A 30 -31.74 -5.27 9.59
N THR A 31 -30.99 -4.22 9.22
CA THR A 31 -29.56 -4.11 9.55
C THR A 31 -29.28 -3.19 10.74
N ASN A 32 -30.29 -2.49 11.28
CA ASN A 32 -30.16 -1.47 12.32
C ASN A 32 -29.01 -0.47 12.05
N CYS A 33 -28.79 -0.14 10.77
CA CYS A 33 -27.72 0.73 10.33
C CYS A 33 -28.19 2.19 10.29
N ALA A 34 -27.26 3.14 10.32
CA ALA A 34 -27.62 4.53 10.06
C ALA A 34 -27.99 4.73 8.57
N ILE A 35 -28.97 5.60 8.28
CA ILE A 35 -29.41 5.92 6.91
C ILE A 35 -28.23 6.33 6.02
N GLY A 36 -27.33 7.17 6.55
CA GLY A 36 -26.13 7.63 5.83
C GLY A 36 -25.17 6.50 5.49
N VAL A 37 -25.08 5.46 6.32
CA VAL A 37 -24.28 4.26 6.04
C VAL A 37 -24.87 3.50 4.87
N CYS A 38 -26.17 3.18 4.91
CA CYS A 38 -26.83 2.43 3.83
C CYS A 38 -26.73 3.17 2.48
N HIS A 39 -26.95 4.49 2.49
CA HIS A 39 -26.77 5.33 1.30
C HIS A 39 -25.33 5.29 0.78
N LYS A 40 -24.34 5.43 1.67
CA LYS A 40 -22.92 5.39 1.30
C LYS A 40 -22.57 4.03 0.67
N VAL A 41 -23.04 2.92 1.23
CA VAL A 41 -22.78 1.56 0.71
C VAL A 41 -23.35 1.34 -0.67
N ILE A 42 -24.61 1.73 -0.87
CA ILE A 42 -25.30 1.58 -2.16
C ILE A 42 -24.64 2.47 -3.22
N ASN A 43 -24.38 3.74 -2.88
CA ASN A 43 -23.73 4.68 -3.80
C ASN A 43 -22.26 4.33 -4.10
N LEU A 44 -21.55 3.66 -3.17
CA LEU A 44 -20.17 3.21 -3.39
C LEU A 44 -20.10 2.14 -4.49
N GLN A 45 -21.15 1.35 -4.67
CA GLN A 45 -21.24 0.35 -5.75
C GLN A 45 -21.54 1.01 -7.09
N ASP A 46 -22.47 1.96 -7.11
CA ASP A 46 -22.89 2.63 -8.34
C ASP A 46 -21.81 3.58 -8.88
N THR A 47 -20.86 3.99 -8.04
CA THR A 47 -19.76 4.89 -8.42
C THR A 47 -18.40 4.28 -8.11
N PRO A 48 -17.59 3.88 -9.12
CA PRO A 48 -16.21 3.48 -8.87
C PRO A 48 -15.46 4.68 -8.28
N THR A 49 -15.18 4.62 -6.99
CA THR A 49 -14.59 5.74 -6.27
C THR A 49 -13.14 5.88 -6.72
N LYS A 50 -12.83 6.95 -7.48
CA LYS A 50 -11.44 7.27 -7.81
C LYS A 50 -10.68 7.49 -6.49
N PRO A 51 -9.49 6.89 -6.32
CA PRO A 51 -8.72 7.10 -5.11
C PRO A 51 -8.47 8.60 -4.92
N SER A 52 -8.67 9.08 -3.70
CA SER A 52 -8.47 10.49 -3.37
C SER A 52 -7.09 10.96 -3.82
N ARG A 53 -7.05 12.08 -4.55
CA ARG A 53 -5.81 12.77 -4.91
C ARG A 53 -5.18 13.49 -3.72
N ARG A 54 -5.88 13.56 -2.57
CA ARG A 54 -5.42 14.27 -1.38
C ARG A 54 -4.47 13.38 -0.59
N GLY A 55 -3.19 13.59 -0.82
CA GLY A 55 -2.10 12.92 -0.11
C GLY A 55 -0.81 13.74 -0.24
N LYS A 56 0.15 13.47 0.65
CA LYS A 56 1.47 14.09 0.57
C LYS A 56 2.14 13.66 -0.74
N LEU A 57 2.73 14.60 -1.47
CA LEU A 57 3.51 14.28 -2.68
C LEU A 57 4.52 13.17 -2.34
N ARG A 58 4.61 12.14 -3.19
CA ARG A 58 5.60 11.08 -3.00
C ARG A 58 6.98 11.73 -2.89
N LYS A 59 7.71 11.41 -1.81
CA LYS A 59 9.07 11.93 -1.57
C LYS A 59 10.05 11.64 -2.71
N VAL A 60 9.76 10.60 -3.50
CA VAL A 60 10.55 10.18 -4.66
C VAL A 60 9.67 10.30 -5.89
N THR A 61 10.08 11.16 -6.81
CA THR A 61 9.44 11.35 -8.11
C THR A 61 9.92 10.29 -9.11
N GLU A 62 9.20 10.12 -10.23
CA GLU A 62 9.65 9.25 -11.32
C GLU A 62 10.99 9.71 -11.93
N ARG A 63 11.28 11.02 -11.87
CA ARG A 63 12.59 11.55 -12.26
C ARG A 63 13.69 11.04 -11.33
N ASP A 64 13.46 11.04 -10.02
CA ASP A 64 14.42 10.54 -9.05
C ASP A 64 14.72 9.05 -9.25
N LYS A 65 13.68 8.25 -9.53
CA LYS A 65 13.85 6.82 -9.86
C LYS A 65 14.73 6.63 -11.10
N ARG A 66 14.49 7.40 -12.17
CA ARG A 66 15.29 7.35 -13.40
C ARG A 66 16.74 7.76 -13.14
N SER A 67 16.96 8.82 -12.38
CA SER A 67 18.29 9.29 -11.99
C SER A 67 19.07 8.25 -11.16
N ILE A 68 18.40 7.56 -10.23
CA ILE A 68 19.00 6.48 -9.44
C ILE A 68 19.41 5.31 -10.35
N ILE A 69 18.52 4.86 -11.24
CA ILE A 69 18.80 3.77 -12.18
C ILE A 69 19.96 4.14 -13.11
N GLN A 70 19.98 5.38 -13.61
CA GLN A 70 21.04 5.87 -14.48
C GLN A 70 22.39 5.88 -13.76
N ARG A 71 22.45 6.42 -12.53
CA ARG A 71 23.67 6.36 -11.70
C ARG A 71 24.14 4.94 -11.49
N LEU A 72 23.25 4.02 -11.09
CA LEU A 72 23.62 2.61 -10.90
C LEU A 72 24.14 1.93 -12.17
N ARG A 73 23.64 2.31 -13.36
CA ARG A 73 24.16 1.83 -14.64
C ARG A 73 25.54 2.37 -14.98
N HIS A 74 25.83 3.64 -14.64
CA HIS A 74 27.15 4.23 -14.86
C HIS A 74 28.18 3.76 -13.82
N ASP A 75 27.75 3.51 -12.59
CA ASP A 75 28.56 3.03 -11.47
C ASP A 75 28.83 1.51 -11.53
N VAL A 76 28.50 0.82 -12.63
CA VAL A 76 28.85 -0.61 -12.83
C VAL A 76 30.37 -0.81 -12.78
N SER A 77 31.15 0.18 -13.20
CA SER A 77 32.60 0.21 -13.02
C SER A 77 33.00 0.27 -11.53
N TRP A 78 32.33 1.09 -10.72
CA TRP A 78 32.51 1.19 -9.27
C TRP A 78 32.07 -0.08 -8.51
N LEU A 79 30.96 -0.70 -8.93
CA LEU A 79 30.49 -1.98 -8.38
C LEU A 79 31.47 -3.13 -8.70
N LYS A 80 32.00 -3.18 -9.93
CA LYS A 80 33.09 -4.10 -10.29
C LYS A 80 34.35 -3.79 -9.48
N PHE A 81 34.73 -2.53 -9.34
CA PHE A 81 35.88 -2.09 -8.54
C PHE A 81 35.79 -2.52 -7.07
N LYS A 82 34.64 -2.34 -6.41
CA LYS A 82 34.42 -2.83 -5.04
C LYS A 82 34.44 -4.36 -4.93
N LYS A 83 33.90 -5.08 -5.92
CA LYS A 83 33.88 -6.54 -5.93
C LYS A 83 35.29 -7.13 -6.07
N VAL A 84 36.18 -6.48 -6.83
CA VAL A 84 37.60 -6.86 -6.94
C VAL A 84 38.35 -6.58 -5.64
N ARG A 85 38.12 -5.44 -4.97
CA ARG A 85 38.81 -5.08 -3.72
C ARG A 85 38.41 -5.94 -2.51
N ALA A 86 37.24 -6.59 -2.55
CA ALA A 86 36.84 -7.54 -1.52
C ALA A 86 37.61 -8.88 -1.58
N GLY A 87 38.36 -9.13 -2.66
CA GLY A 87 38.98 -10.43 -2.94
C GLY A 87 40.50 -10.52 -2.74
N SER A 88 41.21 -9.43 -2.46
CA SER A 88 42.67 -9.49 -2.31
C SER A 88 43.16 -8.55 -1.22
N GLU A 89 44.01 -9.10 -0.35
CA GLU A 89 44.71 -8.46 0.77
C GLU A 89 44.01 -8.49 2.13
N LEU A 90 43.76 -9.71 2.64
CA LEU A 90 44.10 -9.91 4.04
C LEU A 90 45.62 -9.73 4.17
N LEU A 91 46.05 -8.51 4.51
CA LEU A 91 47.45 -8.27 4.87
C LEU A 91 47.85 -9.30 5.95
N PRO A 92 49.12 -9.71 6.04
CA PRO A 92 49.56 -10.76 6.99
C PRO A 92 49.05 -10.55 8.43
N ARG A 93 48.90 -9.29 8.85
CA ARG A 93 48.30 -8.88 10.14
C ARG A 93 46.84 -9.31 10.38
N HIS A 94 46.06 -9.57 9.33
CA HIS A 94 44.66 -10.03 9.43
C HIS A 94 44.57 -11.57 9.48
N GLN A 95 45.61 -12.27 9.03
CA GLN A 95 45.67 -13.74 9.11
C GLN A 95 46.01 -14.20 10.53
N THR A 96 46.87 -13.46 11.24
CA THR A 96 47.21 -13.71 12.64
C THR A 96 46.03 -13.50 13.59
N ALA A 97 45.11 -12.59 13.26
CA ALA A 97 43.90 -12.35 14.07
C ALA A 97 42.83 -13.46 13.96
N ARG A 98 42.90 -14.31 12.93
CA ARG A 98 41.97 -15.45 12.74
C ARG A 98 42.46 -16.75 13.36
N LYS A 99 43.72 -16.81 13.80
CA LYS A 99 44.27 -17.93 14.57
C LYS A 99 44.35 -17.54 16.05
N LYS A 100 43.22 -17.59 16.74
CA LYS A 100 43.07 -17.87 18.18
C LYS A 100 41.59 -17.91 18.54
#